data_AF-A0AAU3R3C3-F1
#
_entry.id   AF-A0AAU3R3C3-F1
#
_cell.length_a   1.000
_cell.length_b   1.000
_cell.length_c   1.000
_cell.angle_alpha   90.00
_cell.angle_beta   90.00
_cell.angle_gamma   90.00
#
_symmetry.space_group_name_H-M   'P 1'
#
loop_
_entity.id
_entity.type
_entity.pdbx_description
1 polymer ?
#
loop_
_entity_poly.entity_id
_entity_poly.type
_entity_poly.pdbx_seq_one_letter_code
_entity_poly.pdbx_strand_id
1 'polypeptide(L)'
;MSPALDLQAEFRTETAVAFSFLHEEAGFAHPEATEILPFSGTALFFRGPGLDVEVQLYDGREPEVVTSLAVVGPDGVRGRRAGLDTLYVAAGCGPAQDVPGHAPNRRSTLKRVGQHATALRQLMSHLSAPDLGQLITSLTVLPREQ
;
A
#
# COMPACT_ATOMS: atom_id res chain seq x y z
N MET A 1 16.55 15.92 17.57
CA MET A 1 15.77 14.90 16.83
C MET A 1 16.16 14.99 15.37
N SER A 2 16.51 13.88 14.73
CA SER A 2 16.94 13.90 13.32
C SER A 2 15.72 14.09 12.39
N PRO A 3 15.80 14.90 11.32
CA PRO A 3 14.67 15.18 10.41
C PRO A 3 14.04 13.93 9.76
N ALA A 4 14.83 12.87 9.56
CA ALA A 4 14.33 11.59 9.02
C ALA A 4 13.40 10.86 10.00
N LEU A 5 13.72 10.90 11.30
CA LEU A 5 12.88 10.28 12.34
C LEU A 5 11.54 11.01 12.50
N ASP A 6 11.54 12.33 12.26
CA ASP A 6 10.35 13.16 12.26
C ASP A 6 9.42 12.78 11.10
N LEU A 7 9.97 12.66 9.88
CA LEU A 7 9.19 12.27 8.70
C LEU A 7 8.59 10.86 8.83
N GLN A 8 9.34 9.87 9.32
CA GLN A 8 8.82 8.52 9.50
C GLN A 8 7.70 8.46 10.54
N ALA A 9 7.82 9.23 11.63
CA ALA A 9 6.76 9.32 12.64
C ALA A 9 5.48 9.93 12.06
N GLU A 10 5.61 11.02 11.30
CA GLU A 10 4.48 11.65 10.64
C GLU A 10 3.85 10.76 9.57
N PHE A 11 4.68 10.08 8.77
CA PHE A 11 4.19 9.10 7.81
C PHE A 11 3.36 8.01 8.49
N ARG A 12 3.81 7.50 9.65
CA ARG A 12 3.03 6.52 10.43
C ARG A 12 1.69 7.09 10.89
N THR A 13 1.70 8.29 11.47
CA THR A 13 0.47 8.95 11.91
C THR A 13 -0.49 9.20 10.75
N GLU A 14 0.00 9.80 9.67
CA GLU A 14 -0.81 10.13 8.49
C GLU A 14 -1.35 8.87 7.83
N THR A 15 -0.55 7.81 7.70
CA THR A 15 -0.99 6.54 7.12
C THR A 15 -2.05 5.88 7.98
N ALA A 16 -1.88 5.85 9.31
CA ALA A 16 -2.88 5.29 10.22
C ALA A 16 -4.24 6.03 10.12
N VAL A 17 -4.21 7.35 9.95
CA VAL A 17 -5.42 8.18 9.78
C VAL A 17 -6.02 7.98 8.40
N ALA A 18 -5.25 8.16 7.32
CA ALA A 18 -5.76 8.12 5.95
C ALA A 18 -6.31 6.73 5.57
N PHE A 19 -5.73 5.66 6.12
CA PHE A 19 -6.17 4.28 5.90
C PHE A 19 -7.10 3.75 7.01
N SER A 20 -7.67 4.62 7.85
CA SER A 20 -8.55 4.19 8.95
C SER A 20 -9.74 3.36 8.46
N PHE A 21 -10.26 3.68 7.27
CA PHE A 21 -11.35 2.96 6.62
C PHE A 21 -11.10 1.44 6.51
N LEU A 22 -9.83 0.99 6.44
CA LEU A 22 -9.51 -0.43 6.42
C LEU A 22 -10.01 -1.16 7.67
N HIS A 23 -9.82 -0.57 8.86
CA HIS A 23 -10.26 -1.20 10.11
C HIS A 23 -11.68 -0.78 10.51
N GLU A 24 -12.07 0.46 10.21
CA GLU A 24 -13.39 1.01 10.56
C GLU A 24 -14.51 0.41 9.69
N GLU A 25 -14.23 0.14 8.41
CA GLU A 25 -15.25 -0.26 7.42
C GLU A 25 -14.97 -1.64 6.81
N ALA A 26 -13.71 -1.98 6.54
CA ALA A 26 -13.35 -3.20 5.81
C ALA A 26 -12.90 -4.38 6.70
N GLY A 27 -12.94 -4.23 8.02
CA GLY A 27 -12.67 -5.30 8.98
C GLY A 27 -11.20 -5.73 9.10
N PHE A 28 -10.27 -4.87 8.69
CA PHE A 28 -8.84 -5.09 8.90
C PHE A 28 -8.46 -4.84 10.37
N ALA A 29 -7.35 -5.42 10.80
CA ALA A 29 -6.71 -5.07 12.07
C ALA A 29 -6.09 -3.66 12.03
N HIS A 30 -5.84 -3.10 13.21
CA HIS A 30 -5.06 -1.87 13.34
C HIS A 30 -3.65 -2.05 12.74
N PRO A 31 -3.05 -0.99 12.19
CA PRO A 31 -1.77 -1.12 11.50
C PRO A 31 -0.65 -1.50 12.44
N GLU A 32 0.19 -2.42 12.00
CA GLU A 32 1.47 -2.75 12.65
C GLU A 32 2.61 -2.03 11.92
N ALA A 33 3.37 -1.22 12.66
CA ALA A 33 4.55 -0.55 12.11
C ALA A 33 5.75 -1.50 12.10
N THR A 34 6.55 -1.43 11.04
CA THR A 34 7.81 -2.18 10.91
C THR A 34 8.87 -1.25 10.33
N GLU A 35 10.10 -1.38 10.83
CA GLU A 35 11.26 -0.75 10.21
C GLU A 35 11.71 -1.60 9.02
N ILE A 36 11.94 -0.95 7.89
CA ILE A 36 12.49 -1.63 6.72
C ILE A 36 14.00 -1.69 6.96
N LEU A 37 14.63 -2.85 6.89
CA LEU A 37 16.09 -3.01 6.95
C LEU A 37 16.54 -3.81 5.72
N PRO A 38 17.66 -3.47 5.07
CA PRO A 38 18.68 -2.45 5.44
C PRO A 38 18.40 -1.03 4.92
N PHE A 39 17.27 -0.78 4.26
CA PHE A 39 16.94 0.53 3.70
C PHE A 39 16.38 1.45 4.77
N SER A 40 16.80 2.72 4.80
CA SER A 40 16.12 3.69 5.65
C SER A 40 14.66 3.84 5.16
N GLY A 41 13.71 3.56 6.05
CA GLY A 41 12.29 3.50 5.70
C GLY A 41 11.44 2.83 6.77
N THR A 42 10.12 2.92 6.60
CA THR A 42 9.14 2.32 7.51
C THR A 42 7.93 1.82 6.73
N ALA A 43 7.31 0.75 7.21
CA ALA A 43 6.12 0.18 6.63
C ALA A 43 5.00 0.09 7.68
N LEU A 44 3.75 0.19 7.23
CA LEU A 44 2.56 -0.16 8.01
C LEU A 44 1.85 -1.32 7.31
N PHE A 45 1.53 -2.33 8.10
CA PHE A 45 0.81 -3.52 7.65
C PHE A 45 -0.61 -3.52 8.24
N PHE A 46 -1.60 -3.61 7.35
CA PHE A 46 -2.99 -3.84 7.71
C PHE A 46 -3.35 -5.26 7.29
N ARG A 47 -3.76 -6.08 8.26
CA ARG A 47 -4.15 -7.47 8.00
C ARG A 47 -5.66 -7.59 7.94
N GLY A 48 -6.19 -8.12 6.85
CA GLY A 48 -7.62 -8.32 6.64
C GLY A 48 -7.97 -9.77 6.29
N PRO A 49 -9.26 -10.09 6.15
CA PRO A 49 -9.70 -11.44 5.79
C PRO A 49 -9.24 -11.85 4.39
N GLY A 50 -8.16 -12.63 4.31
CA GLY A 50 -7.61 -13.14 3.05
C GLY A 50 -6.79 -12.12 2.25
N LEU A 51 -6.50 -10.94 2.82
CA LEU A 51 -5.81 -9.85 2.14
C LEU A 51 -4.98 -9.03 3.14
N ASP A 52 -3.71 -8.80 2.82
CA ASP A 52 -2.85 -7.86 3.54
C ASP A 52 -2.63 -6.60 2.68
N VAL A 53 -2.65 -5.44 3.31
CA VAL A 53 -2.25 -4.16 2.71
C VAL A 53 -0.97 -3.68 3.39
N GLU A 54 0.04 -3.37 2.59
CA GLU A 54 1.32 -2.83 3.05
C GLU A 54 1.51 -1.44 2.45
N VAL A 55 1.76 -0.44 3.31
CA VAL A 55 2.11 0.93 2.90
C VAL A 55 3.52 1.23 3.38
N GLN A 56 4.43 1.53 2.45
CA GLN A 56 5.86 1.70 2.71
C GLN A 56 6.30 3.11 2.37
N LEU A 57 7.17 3.67 3.20
CA LEU A 57 7.99 4.83 2.90
C LEU A 57 9.44 4.37 2.72
N TYR A 58 9.97 4.61 1.53
CA TYR A 58 11.41 4.59 1.28
C TYR A 58 11.92 6.03 1.40
N ASP A 59 12.87 6.29 2.30
CA ASP A 59 13.42 7.64 2.53
C ASP A 59 14.87 7.81 2.04
N GLY A 60 15.32 6.88 1.17
CA GLY A 60 16.64 6.87 0.56
C GLY A 60 16.84 7.93 -0.53
N ARG A 61 17.75 7.66 -1.48
CA ARG A 61 18.12 8.62 -2.55
C ARG A 61 16.94 9.08 -3.40
N GLU A 62 15.99 8.19 -3.64
CA GLU A 62 14.76 8.47 -4.39
C GLU A 62 13.58 8.16 -3.48
N PRO A 63 13.10 9.13 -2.68
CA PRO A 63 12.06 8.86 -1.71
C PRO A 63 10.73 8.55 -2.39
N GLU A 64 10.05 7.53 -1.87
CA GLU A 64 8.86 6.96 -2.48
C GLU A 64 7.88 6.46 -1.42
N VAL A 65 6.58 6.64 -1.70
CA VAL A 65 5.49 5.96 -0.99
C VAL A 65 4.95 4.86 -1.88
N VAL A 66 4.94 3.63 -1.39
CA VAL A 66 4.43 2.48 -2.13
C VAL A 66 3.29 1.84 -1.34
N THR A 67 2.22 1.46 -2.04
CA THR A 67 1.19 0.60 -1.46
C THR A 67 1.10 -0.68 -2.26
N SER A 68 1.09 -1.81 -1.57
CA SER A 68 0.93 -3.12 -2.18
C SER A 68 -0.08 -3.97 -1.43
N LEU A 69 -0.70 -4.88 -2.17
CA LEU A 69 -1.70 -5.80 -1.66
C LEU A 69 -1.23 -7.22 -1.88
N ALA A 70 -1.39 -8.07 -0.87
CA ALA A 70 -1.01 -9.47 -0.93
C ALA A 70 -2.18 -10.38 -0.54
N VAL A 71 -2.44 -11.41 -1.34
CA VAL A 71 -3.44 -12.43 -0.99
C VAL A 71 -2.89 -13.28 0.15
N VAL A 72 -3.72 -13.57 1.15
CA VAL A 72 -3.35 -14.44 2.28
C VAL A 72 -4.17 -15.71 2.21
N GLY A 73 -3.48 -16.86 2.16
CA GLY A 73 -4.11 -18.17 2.16
C GLY A 73 -4.79 -18.50 3.51
N PRO A 74 -5.66 -19.52 3.54
CA PRO A 74 -6.32 -19.96 4.79
C PRO A 74 -5.34 -20.50 5.84
N ASP A 75 -4.13 -20.87 5.44
CA ASP A 75 -3.00 -21.26 6.29
C ASP A 75 -2.21 -20.05 6.84
N GLY A 76 -2.63 -18.82 6.52
CA GLY A 76 -1.95 -17.58 6.88
C GLY A 76 -0.71 -17.28 6.02
N VAL A 77 -0.43 -18.10 5.00
CA VAL A 77 0.73 -17.89 4.14
C VAL A 77 0.43 -16.76 3.15
N ARG A 78 1.32 -15.77 3.13
CA ARG A 78 1.27 -14.69 2.13
C ARG A 78 1.58 -15.26 0.76
N GLY A 79 0.59 -15.18 -0.11
CA GLY A 79 0.70 -15.52 -1.51
C GLY A 79 1.28 -14.35 -2.30
N ARG A 80 0.70 -14.15 -3.48
CA ARG A 80 1.21 -13.17 -4.46
C ARG A 80 0.88 -11.74 -4.03
N ARG A 81 1.74 -10.80 -4.43
CA ARG A 81 1.59 -9.36 -4.16
C ARG A 81 1.58 -8.55 -5.45
N ALA A 82 0.82 -7.46 -5.48
CA ALA A 82 0.82 -6.48 -6.56
C ALA A 82 0.79 -5.05 -6.02
N GLY A 83 1.38 -4.12 -6.77
CA GLY A 83 1.35 -2.69 -6.45
C GLY A 83 -0.04 -2.09 -6.68
N LEU A 84 -0.41 -1.11 -5.85
CA LEU A 84 -1.71 -0.44 -5.93
C LEU A 84 -1.90 0.28 -7.27
N ASP A 85 -0.86 0.90 -7.81
CA ASP A 85 -0.87 1.54 -9.12
C ASP A 85 -1.27 0.57 -10.25
N THR A 86 -0.69 -0.62 -10.24
CA THR A 86 -0.95 -1.67 -11.22
C THR A 86 -2.38 -2.20 -11.06
N LEU A 87 -2.80 -2.44 -9.82
CA LEU A 87 -4.16 -2.90 -9.50
C LEU A 87 -5.22 -1.87 -9.88
N TYR A 88 -4.95 -0.59 -9.63
CA TYR A 88 -5.85 0.52 -9.92
C TYR A 88 -6.11 0.66 -11.42
N VAL A 89 -5.05 0.56 -12.23
CA VAL A 89 -5.16 0.54 -13.70
C VAL A 89 -5.88 -0.71 -14.19
N ALA A 90 -5.50 -1.89 -13.69
CA ALA A 90 -6.07 -3.16 -14.15
C ALA A 90 -7.55 -3.30 -13.78
N ALA A 91 -7.99 -2.70 -12.68
CA ALA A 91 -9.39 -2.60 -12.28
C ALA A 91 -10.18 -1.51 -13.02
N GLY A 92 -9.55 -0.76 -13.94
CA GLY A 92 -10.21 0.31 -14.69
C GLY A 92 -10.59 1.53 -13.85
N CYS A 93 -10.00 1.70 -12.66
CA CYS A 93 -10.31 2.83 -11.78
C CYS A 93 -9.73 4.16 -12.28
N GLY A 94 -8.64 4.10 -13.04
CA GLY A 94 -7.98 5.26 -13.64
C GLY A 94 -6.52 4.99 -14.01
N PRO A 95 -5.78 6.01 -14.47
CA PRO A 95 -4.38 5.88 -14.85
C PRO A 95 -3.44 5.77 -13.63
N ALA A 96 -2.24 5.19 -13.81
CA ALA A 96 -1.26 5.00 -12.73
C ALA A 96 -0.81 6.32 -12.07
N GLN A 97 -0.92 7.45 -12.78
CA GLN A 97 -0.60 8.79 -12.29
C GLN A 97 -1.50 9.24 -11.13
N ASP A 98 -2.66 8.59 -10.95
CA ASP A 98 -3.54 8.81 -9.80
C ASP A 98 -3.02 8.12 -8.53
N VAL A 99 -2.09 7.18 -8.67
CA VAL A 99 -1.38 6.48 -7.56
C VAL A 99 0.15 6.75 -7.62
N PRO A 100 0.58 8.01 -7.46
CA PRO A 100 1.97 8.38 -7.66
C PRO A 100 2.86 8.06 -6.45
N GLY A 101 3.93 7.28 -6.66
CA GLY A 101 4.85 6.92 -5.59
C GLY A 101 5.90 7.99 -5.25
N HIS A 102 6.50 8.65 -6.26
CA HIS A 102 7.63 9.56 -6.03
C HIS A 102 7.29 10.75 -5.12
N ALA A 103 8.10 10.94 -4.08
CA ALA A 103 7.83 11.82 -2.94
C ALA A 103 9.10 12.56 -2.45
N PRO A 104 9.70 13.47 -3.23
CA PRO A 104 11.04 14.04 -2.98
C PRO A 104 11.16 14.90 -1.71
N ASN A 105 10.05 15.21 -1.04
CA ASN A 105 10.03 15.97 0.20
C ASN A 105 8.84 15.58 1.10
N ARG A 106 8.92 15.99 2.37
CA ARG A 106 7.89 15.77 3.40
C ARG A 106 6.46 16.06 2.92
N ARG A 107 6.23 17.22 2.30
CA ARG A 107 4.90 17.61 1.81
C ARG A 107 4.39 16.63 0.74
N SER A 108 5.24 16.23 -0.20
CA SER A 108 4.87 15.23 -1.20
C SER A 108 4.61 13.86 -0.59
N THR A 109 5.39 13.43 0.41
CA THR A 109 5.18 12.16 1.13
C THR A 109 3.79 12.08 1.73
N LEU A 110 3.40 13.07 2.54
CA LEU A 110 2.08 13.09 3.18
C LEU A 110 0.95 13.20 2.15
N LYS A 111 1.17 13.95 1.06
CA LYS A 111 0.22 13.99 -0.05
C LYS A 111 0.05 12.60 -0.71
N ARG A 112 1.14 11.85 -0.91
CA ARG A 112 1.07 10.51 -1.52
C ARG A 112 0.30 9.53 -0.66
N VAL A 113 0.46 9.60 0.66
CA VAL A 113 -0.35 8.78 1.60
C VAL A 113 -1.85 8.99 1.34
N GLY A 114 -2.32 10.25 1.28
CA GLY A 114 -3.73 10.54 1.01
C GLY A 114 -4.19 10.09 -0.38
N GLN A 115 -3.34 10.22 -1.40
CA GLN A 115 -3.66 9.75 -2.77
C GLN A 115 -3.77 8.22 -2.82
N HIS A 116 -2.85 7.50 -2.19
CA HIS A 116 -2.88 6.05 -2.12
C HIS A 116 -4.09 5.55 -1.32
N ALA A 117 -4.43 6.20 -0.20
CA ALA A 117 -5.63 5.87 0.57
C ALA A 117 -6.90 6.06 -0.26
N THR A 118 -7.01 7.17 -1.00
CA THR A 118 -8.14 7.45 -1.89
C THR A 118 -8.25 6.39 -3.00
N ALA A 119 -7.14 6.08 -3.66
CA ALA A 119 -7.10 5.08 -4.72
C ALA A 119 -7.46 3.68 -4.21
N LEU A 120 -6.95 3.28 -3.05
CA LEU A 120 -7.29 2.00 -2.43
C LEU A 120 -8.76 1.93 -2.04
N ARG A 121 -9.31 3.00 -1.44
CA ARG A 121 -10.73 3.04 -1.08
C ARG A 121 -11.63 2.90 -2.31
N GLN A 122 -11.27 3.57 -3.40
CA GLN A 122 -11.99 3.45 -4.67
C GLN A 122 -11.88 2.03 -5.24
N LEU A 123 -10.68 1.45 -5.27
CA LEU A 123 -10.44 0.07 -5.73
C LEU A 123 -11.28 -0.94 -4.95
N MET A 124 -11.30 -0.85 -3.62
CA MET A 124 -12.08 -1.73 -2.74
C MET A 124 -13.59 -1.49 -2.83
N SER A 125 -14.02 -0.31 -3.25
CA SER A 125 -15.43 -0.02 -3.54
C SER A 125 -15.86 -0.57 -4.91
N HIS A 126 -14.90 -0.76 -5.82
CA HIS A 126 -15.14 -1.24 -7.18
C HIS A 126 -15.09 -2.77 -7.30
N LEU A 127 -14.26 -3.42 -6.47
CA LEU A 127 -14.03 -4.87 -6.51
C LEU A 127 -14.36 -5.52 -5.17
N SER A 128 -15.00 -6.69 -5.24
CA SER A 128 -15.12 -7.54 -4.05
C SER A 128 -13.75 -8.09 -3.66
N ALA A 129 -13.57 -8.47 -2.39
CA ALA A 129 -12.32 -9.08 -1.92
C ALA A 129 -11.89 -10.31 -2.75
N PRO A 130 -12.79 -11.25 -3.13
CA PRO A 130 -12.45 -12.34 -4.05
C PRO A 130 -11.95 -11.87 -5.43
N ASP A 131 -12.60 -10.87 -6.03
CA ASP A 131 -12.22 -10.36 -7.36
C ASP A 131 -10.85 -9.67 -7.31
N LEU A 132 -10.58 -8.93 -6.23
CA LEU A 132 -9.28 -8.33 -5.98
C LEU A 132 -8.18 -9.38 -5.81
N GLY A 133 -8.47 -10.48 -5.10
CA GLY A 133 -7.53 -11.60 -4.96
C GLY A 133 -7.22 -12.31 -6.28
N GLN A 134 -8.24 -12.47 -7.14
CA GLN A 134 -8.05 -12.99 -8.51
C GLN A 134 -7.20 -12.03 -9.34
N LEU A 135 -7.49 -10.72 -9.30
CA LEU A 135 -6.72 -9.71 -10.03
C LEU A 135 -5.24 -9.71 -9.64
N ILE A 136 -4.94 -9.76 -8.33
CA ILE A 136 -3.57 -9.87 -7.81
C ILE A 136 -2.90 -11.14 -8.36
N THR A 137 -3.62 -12.25 -8.39
CA THR A 137 -3.11 -13.52 -8.90
C THR A 137 -2.82 -13.43 -10.40
N SER A 138 -3.72 -12.87 -11.21
CA SER A 138 -3.57 -12.74 -12.66
C SER A 138 -2.41 -11.83 -13.07
N LEU A 139 -2.23 -10.69 -12.40
CA LEU A 139 -1.17 -9.72 -12.71
C LEU A 139 0.24 -10.25 -12.41
N THR A 140 0.34 -11.24 -11.54
CA THR A 140 1.60 -11.87 -11.14
C THR A 140 1.91 -13.14 -11.94
N VAL A 141 1.04 -13.57 -12.87
CA VAL A 141 1.29 -14.68 -13.82
C VAL A 141 2.08 -14.26 -15.06
N LEU A 142 2.23 -12.95 -15.36
CA LEU A 142 2.93 -12.53 -16.57
C LEU A 142 4.36 -13.12 -16.62
N PRO A 143 4.71 -13.92 -17.65
CA PRO A 143 6.08 -14.35 -17.85
C PRO A 143 6.95 -13.10 -18.01
N ARG A 144 8.12 -13.09 -17.37
CA ARG A 144 9.21 -12.21 -17.83
C ARG A 144 9.55 -12.69 -19.23
N GLU A 145 9.01 -12.02 -20.25
CA GLU A 145 9.60 -12.12 -21.58
C GLU A 145 11.03 -11.56 -21.49
N GLN A 146 11.93 -12.31 -22.13
CA GLN A 146 13.39 -12.28 -21.97
C GLN A 146 14.04 -11.00 -22.47
#